data_AF-A0A948Z5L9-F1
#
_entry.id   AF-A0A948Z5L9-F1
#
_cell.length_a   1.000
_cell.length_b   1.000
_cell.length_c   1.000
_cell.angle_alpha   90.00
_cell.angle_beta   90.00
_cell.angle_gamma   90.00
#
_symmetry.space_group_name_H-M   'P 1'
#
loop_
_entity.id
_entity.type
_entity.pdbx_description
1 polymer ?
#
loop_
_entity_poly.entity_id
_entity_poly.type
_entity_poly.pdbx_seq_one_letter_code
_entity_poly.pdbx_strand_id
1 'polypeptide(L)'
;MPRTFRQDVIHRWKENPVITSEDLPFKCHDMYNAGCIKIDGEYILLVTIEKLDGRPAIYIARSEDGLYFKIEREPFIASSKDEDFNEYEEMGVLDARITPLKDAARPYIY
;
A
#
# COMPACT_ATOMS: atom_id res chain seq x y z
N MET A 1 -37.33 -17.66 2.91
CA MET A 1 -37.40 -16.22 2.61
C MET A 1 -36.26 -15.88 1.65
N PRO A 2 -36.49 -15.21 0.52
CA PRO A 2 -35.39 -14.74 -0.31
C PRO A 2 -34.67 -13.62 0.43
N ARG A 3 -33.35 -13.71 0.58
CA ARG A 3 -32.54 -12.58 1.04
C ARG A 3 -32.57 -11.52 -0.06
N THR A 4 -33.31 -10.44 0.15
CA THR A 4 -33.15 -9.23 -0.67
C THR A 4 -31.74 -8.70 -0.39
N PHE A 5 -30.87 -8.71 -1.40
CA PHE A 5 -29.60 -8.01 -1.33
C PHE A 5 -29.90 -6.56 -0.98
N ARG A 6 -29.44 -6.10 0.19
CA ARG A 6 -29.51 -4.69 0.58
C ARG A 6 -28.82 -3.87 -0.52
N GLN A 7 -29.31 -2.65 -0.77
CA GLN A 7 -28.67 -1.68 -1.65
C GLN A 7 -27.17 -1.62 -1.39
N ASP A 8 -26.37 -1.48 -2.47
CA ASP A 8 -24.93 -1.36 -2.39
C ASP A 8 -24.56 -0.08 -1.62
N VAL A 9 -24.11 -0.25 -0.38
CA VAL A 9 -23.72 0.86 0.52
C VAL A 9 -22.30 1.35 0.23
N ILE A 10 -21.56 0.65 -0.63
CA ILE A 10 -20.20 1.01 -1.02
C ILE A 10 -20.25 1.50 -2.47
N HIS A 11 -19.84 2.74 -2.68
CA HIS A 11 -19.79 3.33 -4.01
C HIS A 11 -18.35 3.34 -4.50
N ARG A 12 -18.12 2.73 -5.67
CA ARG A 12 -16.83 2.84 -6.36
C ARG A 12 -16.63 4.28 -6.81
N TRP A 13 -15.45 4.81 -6.56
CA TRP A 13 -15.06 6.08 -7.15
C TRP A 13 -15.00 5.93 -8.67
N LYS A 14 -15.56 6.91 -9.38
CA LYS A 14 -15.74 6.87 -10.84
C LYS A 14 -14.42 6.91 -11.62
N GLU A 15 -13.36 7.43 -11.00
CA GLU A 15 -12.01 7.58 -11.60
C GLU A 15 -11.05 6.50 -11.11
N ASN A 16 -11.55 5.43 -10.50
CA ASN A 16 -10.70 4.28 -10.17
C ASN A 16 -9.94 3.75 -11.41
N PRO A 17 -8.70 3.29 -11.23
CA PRO A 17 -7.98 3.14 -9.95
C PRO A 17 -7.38 4.45 -9.41
N VAL A 18 -7.19 4.54 -8.09
CA VAL A 18 -6.61 5.73 -7.41
C VAL A 18 -5.10 5.91 -7.65
N ILE A 19 -4.43 4.85 -8.11
CA ILE A 19 -3.01 4.81 -8.48
C ILE A 19 -2.89 3.93 -9.72
N THR A 20 -2.18 4.41 -10.73
CA THR A 20 -1.79 3.68 -11.94
C THR A 20 -0.26 3.62 -12.07
N SER A 21 0.24 2.77 -12.97
CA SER A 21 1.68 2.73 -13.26
C SER A 21 2.20 4.01 -13.91
N GLU A 22 1.32 4.85 -14.46
CA GLU A 22 1.66 6.17 -15.02
C GLU A 22 1.94 7.20 -13.93
N ASP A 23 1.42 7.00 -12.72
CA ASP A 23 1.66 7.87 -11.56
C ASP A 23 3.01 7.60 -10.88
N LEU A 24 3.68 6.51 -11.25
CA LEU A 24 4.95 6.12 -10.66
C LEU A 24 6.13 6.90 -11.24
N PRO A 25 7.07 7.37 -10.39
CA PRO A 25 8.32 7.98 -10.85
C PRO A 25 9.34 6.94 -11.38
N PHE A 26 8.94 5.68 -11.54
CA PHE A 26 9.75 4.56 -11.99
C PHE A 26 8.87 3.50 -12.67
N LYS A 27 9.49 2.52 -13.34
CA LYS A 27 8.78 1.40 -13.97
C LYS A 27 8.57 0.27 -12.96
N CYS A 28 7.37 -0.29 -12.94
CA CYS A 28 7.04 -1.51 -12.20
C CYS A 28 6.56 -2.60 -13.17
N HIS A 29 6.52 -3.83 -12.68
CA HIS A 29 5.84 -4.93 -13.35
C HIS A 29 4.35 -4.90 -13.02
N ASP A 30 4.01 -4.79 -11.72
CA ASP A 30 2.63 -4.79 -11.24
C ASP A 30 2.49 -4.06 -9.89
N MET A 31 1.25 -3.76 -9.49
CA MET A 31 0.91 -3.15 -8.20
C MET A 31 -0.33 -3.82 -7.62
N TYR A 32 -0.34 -4.05 -6.30
CA TYR A 32 -1.37 -4.88 -5.67
C TYR A 32 -2.05 -4.19 -4.48
N ASN A 33 -1.98 -4.85 -3.32
CA ASN A 33 -2.61 -4.47 -2.07
C ASN A 33 -1.92 -3.23 -1.48
N ALA A 34 -2.73 -2.40 -0.83
CA ALA A 34 -2.27 -1.27 -0.07
C ALA A 34 -2.84 -1.30 1.35
N GLY A 35 -1.95 -1.28 2.35
CA GLY A 35 -2.35 -0.90 3.71
C GLY A 35 -2.74 0.58 3.72
N CYS A 36 -3.77 0.98 4.47
CA CYS A 36 -4.26 2.36 4.47
C CYS A 36 -4.44 2.89 5.89
N ILE A 37 -3.98 4.12 6.14
CA ILE A 37 -4.23 4.86 7.37
C ILE A 37 -4.44 6.34 7.05
N LYS A 38 -5.20 7.04 7.91
CA LYS A 38 -5.21 8.51 7.94
C LYS A 38 -4.54 8.98 9.22
N ILE A 39 -3.50 9.79 9.11
CA ILE A 39 -2.76 10.37 10.24
C ILE A 39 -2.51 11.85 9.98
N ASP A 40 -2.75 12.69 10.98
CA ASP A 40 -2.57 14.15 10.89
C ASP A 40 -3.24 14.82 9.68
N GLY A 41 -4.38 14.26 9.25
CA GLY A 41 -5.15 14.77 8.10
C GLY A 41 -4.75 14.21 6.74
N GLU A 42 -3.60 13.51 6.64
CA GLU A 42 -3.09 12.92 5.41
C GLU A 42 -3.44 11.43 5.33
N TYR A 43 -3.86 10.97 4.15
CA TYR A 43 -4.02 9.57 3.81
C TYR A 43 -2.67 9.00 3.36
N ILE A 44 -2.28 7.88 3.99
CA ILE A 44 -1.08 7.13 3.66
C ILE A 44 -1.49 5.74 3.18
N LEU A 45 -1.00 5.38 2.00
CA LEU A 45 -1.06 4.01 1.48
C LEU A 45 0.33 3.37 1.54
N LEU A 46 0.38 2.13 2.01
CA LEU A 46 1.53 1.24 1.93
C LEU A 46 1.33 0.27 0.77
N VAL A 47 1.69 0.70 -0.43
CA VAL A 47 1.41 0.00 -1.68
C VAL A 47 2.47 -1.06 -1.95
N THR A 48 2.04 -2.30 -2.17
CA THR A 48 2.96 -3.34 -2.67
C THR A 48 3.16 -3.15 -4.17
N ILE A 49 4.41 -2.93 -4.59
CA ILE A 49 4.78 -2.77 -6.00
C ILE A 49 5.82 -3.81 -6.36
N GLU A 50 5.52 -4.61 -7.38
CA GLU A 50 6.48 -5.55 -7.96
C GLU A 50 7.40 -4.83 -8.93
N LYS A 51 8.70 -4.86 -8.63
CA LYS A 51 9.73 -4.31 -9.49
C LYS A 51 9.95 -5.21 -10.71
N LEU A 52 10.66 -4.69 -11.72
CA LEU A 52 10.96 -5.43 -12.95
C LEU A 52 11.84 -6.68 -12.74
N ASP A 53 12.51 -6.80 -11.59
CA ASP A 53 13.26 -8.00 -11.20
C ASP A 53 12.38 -9.08 -10.52
N GLY A 54 11.06 -8.87 -10.45
CA GLY A 54 10.10 -9.79 -9.85
C GLY A 54 10.08 -9.77 -8.33
N ARG A 55 10.76 -8.80 -7.70
CA ARG A 55 10.78 -8.66 -6.23
C ARG A 55 9.86 -7.52 -5.78
N PRO A 56 8.76 -7.79 -5.07
CA PRO A 56 7.93 -6.75 -4.48
C PRO A 56 8.64 -6.02 -3.35
N ALA A 57 8.27 -4.75 -3.21
CA ALA A 57 8.60 -3.91 -2.07
C ALA A 57 7.39 -3.03 -1.71
N ILE A 58 7.39 -2.47 -0.50
CA ILE A 58 6.33 -1.60 -0.01
C ILE A 58 6.74 -0.14 -0.18
N TYR A 59 5.90 0.63 -0.88
CA TYR A 59 6.10 2.05 -1.13
C TYR A 59 5.05 2.88 -0.39
N ILE A 60 5.43 4.09 0.02
CA ILE A 60 4.48 5.06 0.57
C ILE A 60 3.84 5.85 -0.56
N ALA A 61 2.51 5.92 -0.56
CA ALA A 61 1.74 6.90 -1.32
C ALA A 61 1.01 7.84 -0.37
N ARG A 62 1.03 9.15 -0.64
CA ARG A 62 0.40 10.19 0.20
C ARG A 62 -0.69 10.94 -0.55
N SER A 63 -1.75 11.30 0.16
CA SER A 63 -2.85 12.09 -0.39
C SER A 63 -3.52 12.93 0.70
N GLU A 64 -3.91 14.16 0.38
CA GLU A 64 -4.70 15.01 1.29
C GLU A 64 -6.20 14.66 1.26
N ASP A 65 -6.70 14.15 0.13
CA ASP A 65 -8.13 13.88 -0.11
C ASP A 65 -8.49 12.40 -0.16
N GLY A 66 -7.48 11.52 -0.22
CA GLY A 66 -7.66 10.08 -0.29
C GLY A 66 -8.07 9.57 -1.68
N LEU A 67 -7.98 10.42 -2.71
CA LEU A 67 -8.35 10.10 -4.10
C LEU A 67 -7.16 10.23 -5.05
N TYR A 68 -6.36 11.30 -4.92
CA TYR A 68 -5.17 11.51 -5.74
C TYR A 68 -3.91 11.31 -4.90
N PHE A 69 -3.12 10.29 -5.22
CA PHE A 69 -1.94 9.91 -4.45
C PHE A 69 -0.63 10.24 -5.18
N LYS A 70 0.37 10.67 -4.41
CA LYS A 70 1.75 10.79 -4.87
C LYS A 70 2.60 9.70 -4.23
N ILE A 71 3.27 8.90 -5.05
CA ILE A 71 4.13 7.80 -4.59
C ILE A 71 5.57 8.27 -4.39
N GLU A 72 6.18 7.84 -3.29
CA GLU A 72 7.59 8.06 -3.01
C GLU A 72 8.46 7.19 -3.95
N ARG A 73 9.60 7.73 -4.39
CA ARG A 73 10.44 7.07 -5.40
C ARG A 73 11.14 5.82 -4.89
N GLU A 74 11.53 5.82 -3.61
CA GLU A 74 12.27 4.73 -2.98
C GLU A 74 11.32 3.90 -2.12
N PRO A 75 11.55 2.58 -1.99
CA PRO A 75 10.71 1.74 -1.15
C PRO A 75 10.87 2.12 0.33
N PHE A 76 9.77 2.10 1.06
CA PHE A 76 9.75 2.27 2.51
C PHE A 76 10.15 0.99 3.24
N ILE A 77 9.69 -0.16 2.74
CA ILE A 77 10.12 -1.49 3.20
C ILE A 77 10.57 -2.28 1.98
N ALA A 78 11.80 -2.77 2.03
CA ALA A 78 12.38 -3.65 1.02
C ALA A 78 13.07 -4.82 1.73
N SER A 79 13.40 -5.87 0.97
CA SER A 79 14.14 -7.02 1.49
C SER A 79 15.36 -6.58 2.31
N SER A 80 15.51 -7.19 3.47
CA SER A 80 16.61 -6.99 4.38
C SER A 80 17.94 -7.32 3.71
N LYS A 81 18.96 -6.53 4.05
CA LYS A 81 20.35 -6.80 3.67
C LYS A 81 21.12 -7.52 4.79
N ASP A 82 20.48 -7.70 5.93
CA ASP A 82 21.02 -8.43 7.06
C ASP A 82 21.06 -9.93 6.75
N GLU A 83 22.20 -10.57 6.95
CA GLU A 83 22.40 -11.99 6.66
C GLU A 83 21.49 -12.90 7.50
N ASP A 84 21.12 -12.45 8.70
CA ASP A 84 20.23 -13.23 9.58
C ASP A 84 18.77 -13.25 9.10
N PHE A 85 18.39 -12.31 8.22
CA PHE A 85 16.99 -12.12 7.80
C PHE A 85 16.76 -12.19 6.29
N ASN A 86 17.80 -12.02 5.48
CA ASN A 86 17.67 -11.90 4.02
C ASN A 86 17.05 -13.14 3.36
N GLU A 87 17.26 -14.34 3.91
CA GLU A 87 16.72 -15.59 3.38
C GLU A 87 15.19 -15.61 3.42
N TYR A 88 14.58 -14.97 4.41
CA TYR A 88 13.13 -14.92 4.57
C TYR A 88 12.47 -13.88 3.66
N GLU A 89 13.25 -12.93 3.14
CA GLU A 89 12.77 -11.81 2.32
C GLU A 89 13.37 -11.81 0.90
N GLU A 90 14.03 -12.89 0.49
CA GLU A 90 14.70 -12.99 -0.83
C GLU A 90 13.73 -12.78 -2.00
N MET A 91 12.48 -13.22 -1.80
CA MET A 91 11.37 -13.07 -2.74
C MET A 91 10.65 -11.73 -2.63
N GLY A 92 11.16 -10.77 -1.85
CA GLY A 92 10.54 -9.48 -1.62
C GLY A 92 9.58 -9.45 -0.43
N VAL A 93 9.05 -8.26 -0.15
CA VAL A 93 8.11 -7.98 0.94
C VAL A 93 6.79 -7.48 0.36
N LEU A 94 5.68 -7.94 0.94
CA LEU A 94 4.34 -7.79 0.36
C LEU A 94 3.25 -7.72 1.43
N ASP A 95 2.09 -7.20 1.02
CA ASP A 95 0.86 -7.17 1.81
C ASP A 95 0.96 -6.46 3.17
N ALA A 96 1.69 -5.35 3.24
CA ALA A 96 1.76 -4.57 4.48
C ALA A 96 0.36 -4.13 4.95
N ARG A 97 0.02 -4.43 6.20
CA ARG A 97 -1.10 -3.83 6.92
C ARG A 97 -0.58 -2.79 7.88
N ILE A 98 -1.37 -1.74 8.09
CA ILE A 98 -1.04 -0.66 9.03
C ILE A 98 -2.19 -0.48 10.00
N THR A 99 -1.90 -0.45 11.29
CA THR A 99 -2.90 -0.36 12.35
C THR A 99 -2.46 0.64 13.41
N PRO A 100 -3.29 1.66 13.74
CA PRO A 100 -3.01 2.52 14.88
C PRO A 100 -3.12 1.70 16.17
N LEU A 101 -2.09 1.76 17.00
CA LEU A 101 -2.13 1.19 18.34
C LEU A 101 -2.52 2.26 19.36
N LYS A 102 -3.39 1.89 20.29
CA LYS A 102 -3.77 2.77 21.39
C LYS A 102 -2.52 3.14 22.20
N ASP A 103 -2.37 4.43 22.50
CA ASP A 103 -1.27 5.00 23.29
C ASP A 103 0.13 4.88 22.65
N ALA A 104 0.21 4.53 21.36
CA ALA A 104 1.47 4.54 20.61
C ALA A 104 1.63 5.82 19.78
N ALA A 105 2.84 6.37 19.76
CA ALA A 105 3.18 7.52 18.91
C ALA A 105 3.27 7.17 17.42
N ARG A 106 3.35 5.89 17.07
CA ARG A 106 3.49 5.39 15.70
C ARG A 106 2.55 4.21 15.47
N PRO A 107 1.99 4.05 14.26
CA PRO A 107 1.20 2.88 13.92
C PRO A 107 2.09 1.63 13.84
N TYR A 108 1.47 0.48 14.03
CA TYR A 108 2.10 -0.82 13.86
C TYR A 108 1.90 -1.33 12.43
N ILE A 109 2.95 -1.91 11.85
CA ILE A 109 2.94 -2.51 10.51
C ILE A 109 3.23 -4.00 10.64
N TYR A 110 2.46 -4.83 9.93
CA TYR A 110 2.60 -6.28 9.90
C TYR A 110 2.25 -6.87 8.53
#